data_AF-A0A7C2KM63-F1
#
_entry.id   AF-A0A7C2KM63-F1
#
_cell.length_a   1.000
_cell.length_b   1.000
_cell.length_c   1.000
_cell.angle_alpha   90.00
_cell.angle_beta   90.00
_cell.angle_gamma   90.00
#
_symmetry.space_group_name_H-M   'P 1'
#
loop_
_entity.id
_entity.type
_entity.pdbx_description
1 polymer ?
#
loop_
_entity_poly.entity_id
_entity_poly.type
_entity_poly.pdbx_seq_one_letter_code
_entity_poly.pdbx_strand_id
1 'polypeptide(L)'
;MVKRIKSKKYVGVYYRELTNGDRAFEFTYKDLEGKKKWVKVGLESHNINEAYTNRKRIETINKLKLDGDEPDFIKKRKPVKKISLNAVANK
;
A
#
# COMPACT_ATOMS: atom_id res chain seq x y z
N MET A 1 23.40 13.14 -12.11
CA MET A 1 22.22 12.30 -11.80
C MET A 1 22.02 12.29 -10.30
N VAL A 2 20.82 12.64 -9.81
CA VAL A 2 20.56 12.61 -8.36
C VAL A 2 20.45 11.16 -7.89
N LYS A 3 21.30 10.78 -6.94
CA LYS A 3 21.32 9.42 -6.38
C LYS A 3 20.13 9.22 -5.45
N ARG A 4 19.41 8.10 -5.62
CA ARG A 4 18.35 7.70 -4.68
C ARG A 4 18.97 7.07 -3.45
N ILE A 5 18.58 7.55 -2.28
CA ILE A 5 19.03 7.06 -0.98
C ILE A 5 17.90 6.23 -0.39
N LYS A 6 18.21 5.01 0.04
CA LYS A 6 17.24 4.11 0.66
C LYS A 6 16.99 4.54 2.10
N SER A 7 15.73 4.60 2.51
CA SER A 7 15.40 4.81 3.92
C SER A 7 15.95 3.66 4.76
N LYS A 8 16.56 3.98 5.91
CA LYS A 8 17.03 2.98 6.88
C LYS A 8 15.88 2.39 7.70
N LYS A 9 14.79 3.16 7.88
CA LYS A 9 13.65 2.79 8.72
C LYS A 9 12.59 2.00 7.96
N TYR A 10 12.29 2.38 6.71
CA TYR A 10 11.18 1.81 5.95
C TYR A 10 11.65 1.11 4.68
N VAL A 11 11.31 -0.18 4.58
CA VAL A 11 11.71 -1.01 3.43
C VAL A 11 10.99 -0.57 2.17
N GLY A 12 11.77 -0.36 1.11
CA GLY A 12 11.23 0.01 -0.20
C GLY A 12 10.86 1.49 -0.31
N VAL A 13 11.14 2.31 0.71
CA VAL A 13 11.07 3.77 0.68
C VAL A 13 12.44 4.34 0.35
N TYR A 14 12.45 5.34 -0.51
CA TYR A 14 13.64 6.04 -0.96
C TYR A 14 13.38 7.55 -0.93
N TYR A 15 14.46 8.31 -0.80
CA TYR A 15 14.41 9.74 -1.00
C TYR A 15 15.57 10.17 -1.89
N ARG A 16 15.45 11.34 -2.50
CA ARG A 16 16.52 11.96 -3.27
C ARG A 16 16.58 13.44 -2.96
N GLU A 17 17.79 13.95 -2.79
CA GLU A 17 18.02 15.37 -2.52
C GLU A 17 18.02 16.13 -3.83
N LEU A 18 17.10 17.09 -3.97
CA LEU A 18 16.99 17.93 -5.15
C LEU A 18 18.07 19.01 -5.11
N THR A 19 18.37 19.59 -6.27
CA THR A 19 19.32 20.71 -6.40
C THR A 19 18.93 21.92 -5.56
N ASN A 20 17.65 22.05 -5.23
CA ASN A 20 17.08 23.15 -4.45
C ASN A 20 17.16 22.90 -2.94
N GLY A 21 17.78 21.81 -2.47
CA GLY A 21 17.87 21.44 -1.05
C GLY A 21 16.64 20.70 -0.50
N ASP A 22 15.57 20.57 -1.28
CA ASP A 22 14.35 19.83 -0.93
C ASP A 22 14.52 18.32 -1.16
N ARG A 23 13.74 17.48 -0.46
CA ARG A 23 13.80 16.03 -0.61
C ARG A 23 12.56 15.50 -1.31
N ALA A 24 12.76 14.76 -2.39
CA ALA A 24 11.68 14.04 -3.04
C ALA A 24 11.61 12.60 -2.51
N PHE A 25 10.46 12.22 -1.98
CA PHE A 25 10.19 10.88 -1.47
C PHE A 25 9.50 10.01 -2.52
N GLU A 26 9.99 8.77 -2.62
CA GLU A 26 9.55 7.77 -3.59
C GLU A 26 9.43 6.41 -2.88
N PHE A 27 8.55 5.53 -3.34
CA PHE A 27 8.53 4.14 -2.89
C PHE A 27 8.50 3.16 -4.04
N THR A 28 8.83 1.91 -3.71
CA THR A 28 8.81 0.78 -4.63
C THR A 28 7.88 -0.31 -4.15
N TYR A 29 7.16 -0.91 -5.08
CA TYR A 29 6.33 -2.07 -4.84
C TYR A 29 6.43 -3.04 -6.04
N LYS A 30 6.03 -4.30 -5.83
CA LYS A 30 5.85 -5.27 -6.91
C LYS A 30 4.38 -5.29 -7.27
N ASP A 31 4.04 -5.21 -8.56
CA ASP A 31 2.66 -5.42 -8.99
C ASP A 31 2.31 -6.91 -9.05
N LEU A 32 1.09 -7.21 -9.51
CA LEU A 32 0.56 -8.57 -9.62
C LEU A 32 1.36 -9.46 -10.58
N GLU A 33 2.02 -8.89 -11.59
CA GLU A 33 2.93 -9.59 -12.51
C GLU A 33 4.35 -9.75 -11.92
N GLY A 34 4.58 -9.29 -10.68
CA GLY A 34 5.89 -9.32 -10.02
C GLY A 34 6.86 -8.23 -10.48
N LYS A 35 6.43 -7.30 -11.34
CA LYS A 35 7.26 -6.21 -11.85
C LYS A 35 7.44 -5.13 -10.80
N LYS A 36 8.69 -4.66 -10.60
CA LYS A 36 8.99 -3.57 -9.64
C LYS A 36 8.62 -2.22 -10.25
N LYS A 37 7.68 -1.51 -9.60
CA LYS A 37 7.28 -0.15 -9.97
C LYS A 37 7.78 0.86 -8.95
N TRP A 38 8.13 2.05 -9.45
CA TRP A 38 8.53 3.20 -8.66
C TRP A 38 7.40 4.23 -8.65
N VAL A 39 7.08 4.76 -7.49
CA VAL A 39 6.03 5.77 -7.31
C VAL A 39 6.61 6.95 -6.57
N LYS A 40 6.48 8.14 -7.15
CA LYS A 40 6.78 9.39 -6.49
C LYS A 40 5.60 9.80 -5.61
N VAL A 41 5.85 10.08 -4.34
CA VAL A 41 4.82 10.51 -3.38
C VAL A 41 4.76 12.03 -3.31
N GLY A 42 5.91 12.68 -3.18
CA GLY A 42 5.96 14.13 -3.08
C GLY A 42 7.28 14.66 -2.55
N LEU A 43 7.25 15.92 -2.12
CA LEU A 43 8.38 16.68 -1.63
C LEU A 43 8.29 16.92 -0.12
N GLU A 44 9.42 17.04 0.55
CA GLU A 44 9.51 17.39 1.98
C GLU A 44 8.87 18.76 2.24
N SER A 45 9.06 19.71 1.33
CA SER A 45 8.38 21.02 1.33
C SER A 45 6.85 20.94 1.35
N HIS A 46 6.26 19.87 0.82
CA HIS A 46 4.82 19.60 0.89
C HIS A 46 4.42 18.81 2.14
N ASN A 47 5.26 18.83 3.18
CA ASN A 47 5.08 18.11 4.43
C ASN A 47 5.00 16.58 4.25
N ILE A 48 5.69 16.05 3.23
CA ILE A 48 5.82 14.62 2.99
C ILE A 48 7.07 14.12 3.69
N ASN A 49 6.95 13.00 4.40
CA ASN A 49 8.07 12.35 5.08
C ASN A 49 8.14 10.85 4.77
N GLU A 50 9.18 10.19 5.29
CA GLU A 50 9.38 8.75 5.08
C GLU A 50 8.22 7.91 5.62
N ALA A 51 7.65 8.29 6.77
CA ALA A 51 6.55 7.57 7.41
C ALA A 51 5.25 7.66 6.57
N TYR A 52 4.94 8.84 6.06
CA TYR A 52 3.82 9.09 5.16
C TYR A 52 3.97 8.30 3.86
N THR A 53 5.17 8.32 3.29
CA THR A 53 5.52 7.56 2.08
C THR A 53 5.36 6.06 2.32
N ASN A 54 5.78 5.55 3.48
CA ASN A 54 5.57 4.15 3.86
C ASN A 54 4.07 3.81 4.03
N ARG A 55 3.28 4.69 4.65
CA ARG A 55 1.83 4.51 4.76
C ARG A 55 1.18 4.39 3.38
N LYS A 56 1.55 5.27 2.45
CA LYS A 56 1.07 5.20 1.06
C LYS A 56 1.51 3.92 0.35
N ARG A 57 2.75 3.47 0.57
CA ARG A 57 3.23 2.18 0.07
C ARG A 57 2.38 1.00 0.58
N ILE A 58 2.12 0.95 1.89
CA ILE A 58 1.29 -0.10 2.50
C ILE A 58 -0.13 -0.05 1.94
N GLU A 59 -0.72 1.15 1.82
CA GLU A 59 -2.04 1.35 1.21
C GLU A 59 -2.08 0.80 -0.22
N THR A 60 -1.08 1.11 -1.05
CA THR A 60 -0.97 0.59 -2.42
C THR A 60 -0.83 -0.93 -2.46
N ILE A 61 0.03 -1.52 -1.61
CA ILE A 61 0.20 -2.97 -1.54
C ILE A 61 -1.09 -3.66 -1.08
N ASN A 62 -1.78 -3.09 -0.10
CA ASN A 62 -3.04 -3.64 0.39
C ASN A 62 -4.13 -3.56 -0.67
N LYS A 63 -4.24 -2.45 -1.40
CA LYS A 63 -5.15 -2.34 -2.55
C LYS A 63 -4.83 -3.41 -3.59
N LEU A 64 -3.58 -3.54 -4.02
CA LEU A 64 -3.18 -4.57 -4.98
C LEU A 64 -3.51 -6.00 -4.50
N LYS A 65 -3.34 -6.28 -3.21
CA LYS A 65 -3.73 -7.57 -2.64
C LYS A 65 -5.24 -7.77 -2.64
N LEU A 66 -6.01 -6.77 -2.22
CA LEU A 66 -7.47 -6.85 -2.08
C LEU A 66 -8.19 -6.82 -3.45
N ASP A 67 -7.71 -6.01 -4.39
CA ASP A 67 -8.18 -5.95 -5.77
C ASP A 67 -7.74 -7.18 -6.59
N GLY A 68 -6.63 -7.82 -6.19
CA GLY A 68 -6.04 -8.96 -6.89
C GLY A 68 -6.56 -10.34 -6.45
N ASP A 69 -6.94 -10.50 -5.18
CA ASP A 69 -7.64 -11.68 -4.68
C ASP A 69 -8.11 -11.40 -3.24
N GLU A 70 -9.41 -11.56 -2.96
CA GLU A 70 -9.84 -11.71 -1.57
C GLU A 70 -8.89 -12.70 -0.88
N PRO A 71 -8.29 -12.37 0.28
CA PRO A 71 -7.35 -13.27 0.93
C PRO A 71 -8.02 -14.65 1.07
N ASP A 72 -7.35 -15.72 0.62
CA ASP A 72 -7.86 -17.10 0.66
C ASP A 72 -8.42 -17.50 2.03
N PHE A 73 -8.00 -16.81 3.10
CA PHE A 73 -8.55 -16.96 4.45
C PHE A 73 -10.03 -16.57 4.58
N ILE A 74 -10.53 -15.63 3.78
CA ILE A 74 -11.96 -15.28 3.70
C ILE A 74 -12.70 -16.31 2.86
N LYS A 75 -12.13 -16.75 1.72
CA LYS A 75 -12.71 -17.78 0.85
C LYS A 75 -12.92 -19.13 1.54
N LYS A 76 -12.10 -19.46 2.56
CA LYS A 76 -12.22 -20.70 3.35
C LYS A 76 -13.29 -20.65 4.46
N ARG A 77 -13.90 -19.49 4.73
CA ARG A 77 -15.02 -19.44 5.68
C ARG A 77 -16.24 -20.02 4.99
N LYS A 78 -16.67 -21.20 5.44
CA LYS A 78 -17.98 -21.77 5.05
C LYS A 78 -19.04 -20.67 5.19
N PRO A 79 -19.92 -20.46 4.20
CA PRO A 79 -21.01 -19.51 4.34
C PRO A 79 -21.81 -19.89 5.58
N VAL A 80 -21.74 -19.05 6.62
CA VAL A 80 -22.61 -19.17 7.77
C VAL A 80 -24.01 -18.91 7.24
N LYS A 81 -24.90 -19.91 7.33
CA LYS A 81 -26.32 -19.73 6.97
C LYS A 81 -26.85 -18.55 7.77
N LYS A 82 -27.01 -17.40 7.12
CA LYS A 82 -27.69 -16.25 7.69
C LYS A 82 -29.16 -16.60 7.74
N ILE A 83 -29.63 -17.12 8.87
CA ILE A 83 -31.06 -17.24 9.14
C ILE A 83 -31.54 -15.80 9.33
N SER A 84 -32.29 -15.26 8.37
CA SER A 84 -32.94 -13.96 8.54
C SER A 84 -34.10 -14.12 9.52
N LEU A 85 -34.42 -13.07 10.29
CA LEU A 85 -35.55 -13.07 11.24
C LEU A 85 -36.87 -13.47 10.57
N ASN A 86 -37.04 -13.17 9.28
CA ASN A 86 -38.20 -13.56 8.47
C ASN A 86 -38.34 -15.08 8.28
N ALA A 87 -37.24 -15.84 8.37
CA ALA A 87 -37.28 -17.30 8.29
C ALA A 87 -37.65 -17.97 9.62
N VAL A 88 -37.55 -17.27 10.76
CA VAL A 88 -37.90 -17.77 12.09
C VAL A 88 -39.35 -17.41 12.46
N ALA A 89 -39.89 -16.33 11.88
CA ALA A 89 -41.21 -15.81 12.22
C ALA A 89 -42.40 -16.57 11.58
N ASN A 90 -42.15 -17.50 10.65
CA ASN A 90 -43.19 -18.35 10.03
C ASN A 90 -43.10 -19.80 10.51
N LYS A 91 -43.09 -20.02 11.83
CA LYS A 91 -43.26 -21.35 12.42
C LYS A 91 -44.37 -21.34 13.47
#